data_AF-A0A3N0V760-F1
#
_entry.id   AF-A0A3N0V760-F1
#
_cell.length_a   1.000
_cell.length_b   1.000
_cell.length_c   1.000
_cell.angle_alpha   90.00
_cell.angle_beta   90.00
_cell.angle_gamma   90.00
#
_symmetry.space_group_name_H-M   'P 1'
#
loop_
_entity.id
_entity.type
_entity.pdbx_description
1 polymer ?
#
loop_
_entity_poly.entity_id
_entity_poly.type
_entity_poly.pdbx_seq_one_letter_code
_entity_poly.pdbx_strand_id
1 'polypeptide(L)'
;MPLFQPLSLNSARTSLLLLALLYSAGALAEPASKAEVKAEVKTEAKPAAMVMAKPELSGEFVYKYLVGEIAGQRGDASLAGSVFMDLAKSSRDARLAERAAKAAVQGQNAPLAVQASQLWSDLDPDSIEANQVSTQVLVSVGRLSAAKPHLQKLLLKPDTRANGFLYLNGLLSGQPDKQAVLNLMEELAKPYQDLPEARFSVAHAAWSNGLNTRALDELKAAEQLRPGWELSAMLQGQILAKQQAGSAMSFYDAFLQKYPASDEVRMAYARLLVSQKQIQAAKTQFVKLLESSKGSPEALVVVGLLSLQLEDMTEAERYFKQSLEAGYRDPDQLYIYLGQLNERRQELKQAIAWYQKVQPGERLLAAKLSIASITARLEGTNAGIAQLDSLEKLNTEQEAVVQQAKANLLMQAKRHEESYAVLENAVSTLPNTPELIYDYAMAAERLQKMDVAERELRKLILIKPDFAQAYNALGYSWADRNIKLEEARKLIEKALELSPDDHYIMDSMGWVMYRLGKLDTAADYLRRAYTAQADPEIAAHLGEVLWQQGKRDEAVRTWEDALRAHPENEVLNTTRQKFKQAL
;
A
#
# COMPACT_ATOMS: atom_id res chain seq x y z
N MET A 1 -31.77 -25.24 2.30
CA MET A 1 -30.34 -25.23 2.69
C MET A 1 -29.51 -24.64 1.56
N PRO A 2 -29.01 -23.43 1.80
CA PRO A 2 -27.82 -22.95 1.14
C PRO A 2 -26.97 -22.09 2.08
N LEU A 3 -26.05 -22.73 2.78
CA LEU A 3 -24.88 -22.05 3.37
C LEU A 3 -23.60 -22.56 2.70
N PHE A 4 -23.72 -23.09 1.49
CA PHE A 4 -22.60 -23.58 0.71
C PHE A 4 -22.23 -22.57 -0.34
N GLN A 5 -21.49 -21.55 0.11
CA GLN A 5 -20.40 -21.12 -0.75
C GLN A 5 -19.51 -22.36 -0.95
N PRO A 6 -19.10 -22.73 -2.18
CA PRO A 6 -17.74 -23.21 -2.29
C PRO A 6 -16.93 -22.10 -1.63
N LEU A 7 -16.06 -22.42 -0.67
CA LEU A 7 -14.93 -21.55 -0.39
C LEU A 7 -14.25 -21.36 -1.75
N SER A 8 -14.69 -20.35 -2.51
CA SER A 8 -13.80 -19.54 -3.27
C SER A 8 -12.75 -19.25 -2.23
N LEU A 9 -11.54 -19.78 -2.44
CA LEU A 9 -10.33 -19.15 -1.96
C LEU A 9 -10.65 -17.68 -2.06
N ASN A 10 -10.98 -17.07 -0.92
CA ASN A 10 -11.32 -15.67 -0.88
C ASN A 10 -9.95 -15.10 -1.18
N SER A 11 -9.74 -14.87 -2.48
CA SER A 11 -8.89 -13.88 -3.05
C SER A 11 -8.96 -12.75 -2.05
N ALA A 12 -7.91 -12.68 -1.21
CA ALA A 12 -7.68 -11.56 -0.34
C ALA A 12 -8.02 -10.35 -1.18
N ARG A 13 -9.07 -9.63 -0.76
CA ARG A 13 -9.64 -8.48 -1.46
C ARG A 13 -8.51 -7.75 -2.20
N THR A 14 -8.40 -7.98 -3.51
CA THR A 14 -7.47 -7.24 -4.37
C THR A 14 -8.12 -5.90 -4.69
N SER A 15 -8.38 -5.14 -3.64
CA SER A 15 -8.75 -3.74 -3.68
C SER A 15 -7.73 -2.96 -2.87
N LEU A 16 -6.44 -3.10 -3.23
CA LEU A 16 -5.30 -2.24 -2.84
C LEU A 16 -3.97 -2.80 -3.39
N LEU A 17 -3.86 -3.06 -4.70
CA LEU A 17 -2.61 -3.57 -5.29
C LEU A 17 -1.92 -2.63 -6.30
N LEU A 18 -2.46 -1.43 -6.53
CA LEU A 18 -1.79 -0.42 -7.37
C LEU A 18 -0.97 0.62 -6.59
N LEU A 19 -1.09 0.69 -5.26
CA LEU A 19 -0.30 1.66 -4.46
C LEU A 19 1.08 1.16 -4.02
N ALA A 20 1.28 -0.15 -3.88
CA ALA A 20 2.50 -0.70 -3.26
C ALA A 20 3.71 -0.81 -4.21
N LEU A 21 3.51 -0.75 -5.53
CA LEU A 21 4.60 -0.87 -6.52
C LEU A 21 5.25 0.47 -6.91
N LEU A 22 4.82 1.61 -6.36
CA LEU A 22 5.30 2.94 -6.76
C LEU A 22 6.38 3.54 -5.86
N TYR A 23 6.89 2.79 -4.86
CA TYR A 23 8.00 3.19 -3.99
C TYR A 23 9.14 2.17 -4.05
N SER A 24 9.94 2.18 -5.11
CA SER A 24 11.35 1.75 -5.06
C SER A 24 12.03 1.95 -6.42
N ALA A 25 12.62 3.12 -6.63
CA ALA A 25 13.64 3.34 -7.66
C ALA A 25 14.58 4.46 -7.19
N GLY A 26 15.45 4.13 -6.23
CA GLY A 26 16.61 4.94 -5.89
C GLY A 26 17.76 4.54 -6.82
N ALA A 27 18.13 5.43 -7.73
CA ALA A 27 19.27 5.23 -8.62
C ALA A 27 20.58 5.31 -7.81
N LEU A 28 21.34 4.22 -7.81
CA LEU A 28 22.76 4.20 -7.41
C LEU A 28 23.58 4.49 -8.67
N ALA A 29 24.23 5.65 -8.72
CA ALA A 29 25.24 5.96 -9.73
C ALA A 29 26.60 5.46 -9.23
N GLU A 30 27.23 4.54 -9.96
CA GLU A 30 28.64 4.18 -9.77
C GLU A 30 29.57 5.29 -10.28
N PRO A 31 30.73 5.52 -9.63
CA PRO A 31 31.66 6.56 -10.06
C PRO A 31 32.54 6.08 -11.22
N ALA A 32 32.60 6.90 -12.27
CA ALA A 32 33.49 6.69 -13.41
C ALA A 32 34.97 6.93 -13.05
N SER A 33 35.81 6.12 -13.70
CA SER A 33 37.27 6.04 -13.69
C SER A 33 38.02 7.38 -13.75
N LYS A 34 39.07 7.51 -12.93
CA LYS A 34 40.00 8.65 -12.90
C LYS A 34 40.99 8.55 -14.07
N ALA A 35 40.98 9.56 -14.94
CA ALA A 35 42.09 9.86 -15.85
C ALA A 35 43.05 10.85 -15.17
N GLU A 36 44.30 10.47 -15.01
CA GLU A 36 45.39 11.35 -14.56
C GLU A 36 45.75 12.35 -15.67
N VAL A 37 45.64 13.64 -15.37
CA VAL A 37 46.26 14.70 -16.17
C VAL A 37 47.23 15.46 -15.27
N LYS A 38 48.53 15.29 -15.53
CA LYS A 38 49.60 16.13 -15.00
C LYS A 38 49.52 17.50 -15.67
N ALA A 39 49.27 18.54 -14.88
CA ALA A 39 49.45 19.92 -15.29
C ALA A 39 50.46 20.61 -14.36
N GLU A 40 51.55 21.09 -14.96
CA GLU A 40 52.61 21.88 -14.34
C GLU A 40 52.05 23.20 -13.79
N VAL A 41 52.29 23.46 -12.51
CA VAL A 41 51.96 24.74 -11.87
C VAL A 41 53.15 25.68 -12.00
N LYS A 42 52.99 26.74 -12.81
CA LYS A 42 53.83 27.94 -12.75
C LYS A 42 53.54 28.67 -11.43
N THR A 43 54.58 28.95 -10.67
CA THR A 43 54.54 29.72 -9.42
C THR A 43 54.37 31.20 -9.70
N GLU A 44 53.19 31.74 -9.41
CA GLU A 44 52.96 33.18 -9.21
C GLU A 44 52.66 33.47 -7.73
N ALA A 45 53.16 34.61 -7.28
CA ALA A 45 53.42 34.97 -5.90
C ALA A 45 52.16 35.11 -5.04
N LYS A 46 52.21 34.51 -3.84
CA LYS A 46 51.25 34.72 -2.74
C LYS A 46 51.23 36.20 -2.31
N PRO A 47 50.05 36.83 -2.11
CA PRO A 47 49.95 38.01 -1.28
C PRO A 47 50.19 37.64 0.18
N ALA A 48 50.77 38.60 0.92
CA ALA A 48 51.34 38.46 2.24
C ALA A 48 50.52 37.61 3.23
N ALA A 49 51.19 36.62 3.81
CA ALA A 49 50.67 35.84 4.92
C ALA A 49 50.37 36.76 6.11
N MET A 50 49.11 36.84 6.49
CA MET A 50 48.71 37.28 7.82
C MET A 50 49.35 36.28 8.80
N VAL A 51 50.27 36.77 9.64
CA VAL A 51 51.04 35.95 10.59
C VAL A 51 50.06 35.29 11.56
N MET A 52 49.75 34.01 11.31
CA MET A 52 49.04 33.19 12.28
C MET A 52 49.99 32.83 13.41
N ALA A 53 49.65 33.20 14.64
CA ALA A 53 50.34 32.72 15.83
C ALA A 53 50.23 31.19 15.86
N LYS A 54 51.37 30.48 15.87
CA LYS A 54 51.39 29.04 16.16
C LYS A 54 50.82 28.84 17.57
N PRO A 55 49.84 27.97 17.80
CA PRO A 55 49.52 27.56 19.16
C PRO A 55 50.76 26.83 19.68
N GLU A 56 51.37 27.35 20.74
CA GLU A 56 52.37 26.58 21.47
C GLU A 56 51.72 25.28 21.93
N LEU A 57 52.31 24.14 21.55
CA LEU A 57 51.92 22.81 22.03
C LEU A 57 52.20 22.72 23.53
N SER A 58 51.33 23.31 24.34
CA SER A 58 51.41 23.23 25.79
C SER A 58 51.04 21.82 26.25
N GLY A 59 51.60 21.37 27.38
CA GLY A 59 51.19 20.11 28.00
C GLY A 59 49.68 20.06 28.27
N GLU A 60 49.07 21.22 28.55
CA GLU A 60 47.63 21.36 28.71
C GLU A 60 46.86 21.11 27.40
N PHE A 61 47.34 21.61 26.26
CA PHE A 61 46.73 21.36 24.95
C PHE A 61 46.74 19.87 24.61
N VAL A 62 47.89 19.21 24.76
CA VAL A 62 48.05 17.78 24.46
C VAL A 62 47.16 16.94 25.39
N TYR A 63 47.13 17.27 26.68
CA TYR A 63 46.26 16.61 27.65
C TYR A 63 44.79 16.72 27.25
N LYS A 64 44.29 17.94 27.01
CA LYS A 64 42.89 18.17 26.62
C LYS A 64 42.57 17.48 25.29
N TYR A 65 43.46 17.52 24.30
CA TYR A 65 43.24 16.85 23.02
C TYR A 65 43.04 15.33 23.22
N LEU A 66 43.91 14.68 24.01
CA LEU A 66 43.78 13.26 24.34
C LEU A 66 42.50 12.94 25.12
N VAL A 67 42.09 13.80 26.05
CA VAL A 67 40.82 13.65 26.77
C VAL A 67 39.64 13.66 25.79
N GLY A 68 39.64 14.58 24.81
CA GLY A 68 38.61 14.66 23.78
C GLY A 68 38.54 13.39 22.92
N GLU A 69 39.69 12.88 22.46
CA GLU A 69 39.77 11.65 21.66
C GLU A 69 39.26 10.41 22.44
N ILE A 70 39.72 10.24 23.68
CA ILE A 70 39.35 9.10 24.52
C ILE A 70 37.86 9.14 24.86
N ALA A 71 37.32 10.32 25.16
CA ALA A 71 35.89 10.51 25.41
C ALA A 71 35.06 10.10 24.18
N GLY A 72 35.46 10.56 22.99
CA GLY A 72 34.80 10.20 21.73
C GLY A 72 34.84 8.68 21.45
N GLN A 73 35.99 8.05 21.64
CA GLN A 73 36.14 6.59 21.46
C GLN A 73 35.29 5.77 22.45
N ARG A 74 35.04 6.30 23.66
CA ARG A 74 34.19 5.68 24.67
C ARG A 74 32.70 5.96 24.49
N GLY A 75 32.33 6.70 23.44
CA GLY A 75 30.94 7.07 23.14
C GLY A 75 30.45 8.30 23.89
N ASP A 76 31.29 8.99 24.68
CA ASP A 76 30.93 10.25 25.35
C ASP A 76 31.15 11.45 24.41
N ALA A 77 30.26 11.56 23.44
CA ALA A 77 30.31 12.58 22.40
C ALA A 77 30.08 14.00 22.95
N SER A 78 29.35 14.14 24.07
CA SER A 78 29.12 15.45 24.71
C SER A 78 30.39 15.99 25.38
N LEU A 79 31.11 15.14 26.11
CA LEU A 79 32.40 15.51 26.70
C LEU A 79 33.44 15.80 25.60
N ALA A 80 33.54 14.91 24.61
CA ALA A 80 34.45 15.09 23.48
C ALA A 80 34.21 16.43 22.77
N GLY A 81 32.95 16.74 22.44
CA GLY A 81 32.58 17.99 21.79
C GLY A 81 32.95 19.22 22.61
N SER A 82 32.72 19.19 23.92
CA SER A 82 33.01 20.32 24.81
C SER A 82 34.51 20.59 24.89
N VAL A 83 35.31 19.53 25.01
CA VAL A 83 36.77 19.62 25.06
C VAL A 83 37.35 20.13 23.73
N PHE A 84 36.86 19.62 22.59
CA PHE A 84 37.29 20.14 21.29
C PHE A 84 36.84 21.59 21.07
N MET A 85 35.68 21.99 21.58
CA MET A 85 35.21 23.37 21.48
C MET A 85 36.14 24.32 22.25
N ASP A 86 36.55 23.96 23.46
CA ASP A 86 37.47 24.77 24.26
C ASP A 86 38.85 24.89 23.60
N LEU A 87 39.34 23.79 23.01
CA LEU A 87 40.56 23.80 22.22
C LEU A 87 40.43 24.65 20.95
N ALA A 88 39.30 24.56 20.25
CA ALA A 88 39.03 25.35 19.05
C ALA A 88 38.97 26.85 19.36
N LYS A 89 38.34 27.24 20.48
CA LYS A 89 38.27 28.65 20.92
C LYS A 89 39.66 29.21 21.24
N SER A 90 40.49 28.46 21.97
CA SER A 90 41.81 28.93 22.40
C SER A 90 42.84 28.94 21.27
N SER A 91 42.82 27.92 20.39
CA SER A 91 43.78 27.80 19.28
C SER A 91 43.35 28.49 17.99
N ARG A 92 42.05 28.79 17.84
CA ARG A 92 41.44 29.28 16.58
C ARG A 92 41.66 28.30 15.40
N ASP A 93 41.79 27.00 15.66
CA ASP A 93 41.93 25.96 14.62
C ASP A 93 40.56 25.43 14.15
N ALA A 94 40.26 25.63 12.86
CA ALA A 94 39.00 25.20 12.24
C ALA A 94 38.76 23.68 12.33
N ARG A 95 39.82 22.86 12.30
CA ARG A 95 39.69 21.39 12.37
C ARG A 95 39.21 20.92 13.74
N LEU A 96 39.53 21.66 14.80
CA LEU A 96 39.04 21.38 16.15
C LEU A 96 37.59 21.84 16.30
N ALA A 97 37.21 22.95 15.66
CA ALA A 97 35.82 23.39 15.60
C ALA A 97 34.94 22.39 14.83
N GLU A 98 35.45 21.81 13.73
CA GLU A 98 34.81 20.71 13.01
C GLU A 98 34.57 19.48 13.92
N ARG A 99 35.61 19.02 14.63
CA ARG A 99 35.49 17.88 15.56
C ARG A 99 34.49 18.17 16.66
N ALA A 100 34.51 19.38 17.22
CA ALA A 100 33.56 19.83 18.23
C ALA A 100 32.12 19.80 17.69
N ALA A 101 31.88 20.30 16.48
CA ALA A 101 30.57 20.33 15.86
C ALA A 101 30.04 18.92 15.59
N LYS A 102 30.86 18.04 15.01
CA LYS A 102 30.48 16.64 14.73
C LYS A 102 30.16 15.87 16.00
N ALA A 103 31.01 15.98 17.02
CA ALA A 103 30.79 15.33 18.31
C ALA A 103 29.54 15.88 19.01
N ALA A 104 29.30 17.19 18.96
CA ALA A 104 28.10 17.80 19.56
C ALA A 104 26.80 17.36 18.85
N VAL A 105 26.81 17.25 17.52
CA VAL A 105 25.68 16.71 16.74
C VAL A 105 25.43 15.25 17.09
N GLN A 106 26.47 14.42 17.14
CA GLN A 106 26.36 13.00 17.51
C GLN A 106 25.86 12.82 18.95
N GLY A 107 26.33 13.65 19.88
CA GLY A 107 25.92 13.68 21.28
C GLY A 107 24.58 14.35 21.54
N GLN A 108 23.86 14.78 20.49
CA GLN A 108 22.57 15.48 20.57
C GLN A 108 22.60 16.74 21.46
N ASN A 109 23.78 17.35 21.60
CA ASN A 109 23.97 18.56 22.39
C ASN A 109 23.75 19.80 21.51
N ALA A 110 22.49 20.17 21.34
CA ALA A 110 22.10 21.25 20.43
C ALA A 110 22.76 22.61 20.72
N PRO A 111 22.86 23.09 21.99
CA PRO A 111 23.55 24.35 22.28
C PRO A 111 25.02 24.35 21.89
N LEU A 112 25.71 23.23 22.12
CA LEU A 112 27.12 23.07 21.75
C LEU A 112 27.28 22.94 20.24
N ALA A 113 26.40 22.20 19.58
CA ALA A 113 26.41 22.04 18.12
C ALA A 113 26.25 23.39 17.41
N VAL A 114 25.34 24.25 17.89
CA VAL A 114 25.17 25.61 17.34
C VAL A 114 26.46 26.42 17.50
N GLN A 115 27.05 26.43 18.69
CA GLN A 115 28.28 27.19 18.93
C GLN A 115 29.46 26.69 18.11
N ALA A 116 29.66 25.37 18.08
CA ALA A 116 30.80 24.75 17.42
C ALA A 116 30.71 24.86 15.90
N SER A 117 29.52 24.65 15.32
CA SER A 117 29.30 24.84 13.88
C SER A 117 29.47 26.29 13.46
N GLN A 118 28.96 27.25 14.24
CA GLN A 118 29.18 28.67 14.00
C GLN A 118 30.68 29.02 14.01
N LEU A 119 31.41 28.58 15.05
CA LEU A 119 32.84 28.80 15.14
C LEU A 119 33.58 28.18 13.95
N TRP A 120 33.18 26.98 13.52
CA TRP A 120 33.77 26.34 12.35
C TRP A 120 33.54 27.16 11.08
N SER A 121 32.31 27.63 10.83
CA SER A 121 31.98 28.49 9.68
C SER A 121 32.67 29.87 9.75
N ASP A 122 32.96 30.39 10.94
CA ASP A 122 33.68 31.65 11.11
C ASP A 122 35.20 31.50 10.89
N LEU A 123 35.78 30.37 11.30
CA LEU A 123 37.21 30.06 11.14
C LEU A 123 37.55 29.58 9.73
N ASP A 124 36.61 28.93 9.04
CA ASP A 124 36.74 28.47 7.66
C ASP A 124 35.50 28.87 6.83
N PRO A 125 35.41 30.15 6.42
CA PRO A 125 34.23 30.67 5.71
C PRO A 125 33.97 30.03 4.35
N ASP A 126 35.01 29.50 3.70
CA ASP A 126 34.96 28.93 2.35
C ASP A 126 34.58 27.45 2.34
N SER A 127 34.58 26.77 3.50
CA SER A 127 34.15 25.38 3.62
C SER A 127 32.64 25.22 3.39
N ILE A 128 32.29 24.38 2.42
CA ILE A 128 30.89 24.04 2.13
C ILE A 128 30.29 23.24 3.29
N GLU A 129 31.07 22.29 3.81
CA GLU A 129 30.69 21.39 4.91
C GLU A 129 30.40 22.18 6.18
N ALA A 130 31.26 23.15 6.53
CA ALA A 130 31.05 24.01 7.70
C ALA A 130 29.74 24.80 7.61
N ASN A 131 29.48 25.38 6.44
CA ASN A 131 28.25 26.15 6.19
C ASN A 131 27.00 25.25 6.15
N GLN A 132 27.09 24.03 5.58
CA GLN A 132 26.00 23.05 5.58
C GLN A 132 25.66 22.57 6.99
N VAL A 133 26.66 22.20 7.79
CA VAL A 133 26.46 21.75 9.18
C VAL A 133 25.88 22.88 10.03
N SER A 134 26.40 24.10 9.92
CA SER A 134 25.86 25.27 10.64
C SER A 134 24.39 25.50 10.30
N THR A 135 24.07 25.47 9.01
CA THR A 135 22.69 25.65 8.54
C THR A 135 21.79 24.53 9.06
N GLN A 136 22.20 23.27 8.95
CA GLN A 136 21.40 22.12 9.39
C GLN A 136 21.11 22.18 10.89
N VAL A 137 22.11 22.53 11.70
CA VAL A 137 21.97 22.67 13.15
C VAL A 137 21.08 23.86 13.50
N LEU A 138 21.26 25.03 12.88
CA LEU A 138 20.43 26.20 13.15
C LEU A 138 18.97 26.00 12.74
N VAL A 139 18.73 25.34 11.60
CA VAL A 139 17.39 24.97 11.13
C VAL A 139 16.77 23.94 12.07
N SER A 140 17.51 22.90 12.51
CA SER A 140 16.94 21.87 13.39
C SER A 140 16.48 22.41 14.74
N VAL A 141 17.12 23.46 15.25
CA VAL A 141 16.71 24.17 16.48
C VAL A 141 15.72 25.32 16.25
N GLY A 142 15.19 25.47 15.03
CA GLY A 142 14.18 26.48 14.66
C GLY A 142 14.72 27.92 14.55
N ARG A 143 16.05 28.12 14.51
CA ARG A 143 16.67 29.45 14.45
C ARG A 143 16.90 29.92 13.01
N LEU A 144 15.81 30.09 12.27
CA LEU A 144 15.83 30.46 10.85
C LEU A 144 16.55 31.80 10.57
N SER A 145 16.31 32.82 11.40
CA SER A 145 16.97 34.13 11.24
C SER A 145 18.49 34.04 11.39
N ALA A 146 18.98 33.17 12.28
CA ALA A 146 20.41 32.93 12.45
C ALA A 146 20.99 32.06 11.33
N ALA A 147 20.19 31.15 10.75
CA ALA A 147 20.61 30.34 9.60
C ALA A 147 20.78 31.15 8.31
N LYS A 148 20.00 32.23 8.14
CA LYS A 148 19.97 33.07 6.93
C LYS A 148 21.35 33.46 6.37
N PRO A 149 22.30 34.04 7.13
CA PRO A 149 23.61 34.39 6.59
C PRO A 149 24.41 33.18 6.06
N HIS A 150 24.28 32.01 6.68
CA HIS A 150 24.94 30.78 6.22
C HIS A 150 24.27 30.24 4.96
N LEU A 151 22.93 30.31 4.89
CA LEU A 151 22.15 29.99 3.70
C LEU A 151 22.55 30.88 2.52
N GLN A 152 22.71 32.18 2.75
CA GLN A 152 23.17 33.13 1.71
C GLN A 152 24.54 32.74 1.17
N LYS A 153 25.49 32.37 2.05
CA LYS A 153 26.83 31.91 1.64
C LYS A 153 26.77 30.68 0.72
N LEU A 154 25.92 29.70 1.03
CA LEU A 154 25.73 28.51 0.20
C LEU A 154 25.22 28.83 -1.22
N LEU A 155 24.55 29.97 -1.40
CA LEU A 155 23.97 30.42 -2.66
C LEU A 155 24.86 31.40 -3.43
N LEU A 156 26.02 31.81 -2.90
CA LEU A 156 26.89 32.81 -3.54
C LEU A 156 27.51 32.30 -4.85
N LYS A 157 27.99 31.05 -4.87
CA LYS A 157 28.70 30.47 -6.02
C LYS A 157 27.71 30.12 -7.15
N PRO A 158 27.87 30.70 -8.37
CA PRO A 158 26.94 30.45 -9.49
C PRO A 158 26.75 28.96 -9.82
N ASP A 159 27.84 28.20 -9.90
CA ASP A 159 27.83 26.80 -10.34
C ASP A 159 27.07 25.86 -9.40
N THR A 160 26.97 26.21 -8.12
CA THR A 160 26.29 25.39 -7.11
C THR A 160 24.94 25.96 -6.68
N ARG A 161 24.59 27.18 -7.11
CA ARG A 161 23.41 27.92 -6.64
C ARG A 161 22.10 27.20 -6.90
N ALA A 162 21.92 26.65 -8.10
CA ALA A 162 20.73 25.92 -8.50
C ALA A 162 20.46 24.73 -7.56
N ASN A 163 21.47 23.87 -7.38
CA ASN A 163 21.41 22.74 -6.44
C ASN A 163 21.24 23.20 -4.98
N GLY A 164 21.82 24.35 -4.63
CA GLY A 164 21.64 24.99 -3.33
C GLY A 164 20.16 25.24 -3.03
N PHE A 165 19.42 25.87 -3.94
CA PHE A 165 17.98 26.11 -3.77
C PHE A 165 17.16 24.83 -3.63
N LEU A 166 17.48 23.78 -4.38
CA LEU A 166 16.81 22.48 -4.26
C LEU A 166 17.12 21.80 -2.91
N TYR A 167 18.37 21.89 -2.44
CA TYR A 167 18.76 21.42 -1.12
C TYR A 167 17.98 22.12 0.00
N LEU A 168 17.75 23.44 -0.12
CA LEU A 168 16.97 24.19 0.87
C LEU A 168 15.53 23.69 1.01
N ASN A 169 14.91 23.20 -0.07
CA ASN A 169 13.55 22.65 -0.01
C ASN A 169 13.48 21.43 0.93
N GLY A 170 14.44 20.52 0.80
CA GLY A 170 14.56 19.36 1.69
C GLY A 170 14.83 19.77 3.13
N LEU A 171 15.81 20.67 3.33
CA LEU A 171 16.24 21.12 4.65
C LEU A 171 15.12 21.83 5.44
N LEU A 172 14.31 22.66 4.78
CA LEU A 172 13.28 23.47 5.42
C LEU A 172 11.90 22.78 5.47
N SER A 173 11.73 21.65 4.77
CA SER A 173 10.44 20.94 4.67
C SER A 173 9.81 20.59 6.03
N GLY A 174 10.65 20.15 6.99
CA GLY A 174 10.23 19.73 8.33
C GLY A 174 9.98 20.86 9.32
N GLN A 175 10.24 22.12 8.95
CA GLN A 175 10.06 23.25 9.87
C GLN A 175 8.57 23.50 10.18
N PRO A 176 8.20 23.71 11.45
CA PRO A 176 6.80 23.92 11.83
C PRO A 176 6.28 25.29 11.38
N ASP A 177 7.11 26.34 11.45
CA ASP A 177 6.73 27.69 11.04
C ASP A 177 6.84 27.85 9.52
N LYS A 178 5.76 27.49 8.82
CA LYS A 178 5.69 27.56 7.36
C LYS A 178 5.77 29.00 6.83
N GLN A 179 5.31 29.99 7.61
CA GLN A 179 5.35 31.39 7.19
C GLN A 179 6.78 31.92 7.25
N ALA A 180 7.52 31.61 8.32
CA ALA A 180 8.92 32.00 8.43
C ALA A 180 9.79 31.34 7.35
N VAL A 181 9.50 30.08 6.99
CA VAL A 181 10.17 29.40 5.87
C VAL A 181 9.91 30.11 4.54
N LEU A 182 8.66 30.48 4.26
CA LEU A 182 8.30 31.21 3.04
C LEU A 182 9.03 32.55 2.97
N ASN A 183 8.95 33.36 4.04
CA ASN A 183 9.62 34.67 4.09
C ASN A 183 11.13 34.54 3.87
N LEU A 184 11.76 33.55 4.53
CA LEU A 184 13.19 33.27 4.36
C LEU A 184 13.51 32.89 2.91
N MET A 185 12.72 32.00 2.30
CA MET A 185 12.96 31.56 0.92
C MET A 185 12.79 32.71 -0.07
N GLU A 186 11.79 33.57 0.10
CA GLU A 186 11.59 34.77 -0.71
C GLU A 186 12.76 35.76 -0.59
N GLU A 187 13.26 35.99 0.62
CA GLU A 187 14.43 36.84 0.86
C GLU A 187 15.71 36.29 0.21
N LEU A 188 15.92 34.97 0.27
CA LEU A 188 17.06 34.29 -0.35
C LEU A 188 16.96 34.29 -1.89
N ALA A 189 15.75 34.16 -2.44
CA ALA A 189 15.49 34.14 -3.87
C ALA A 189 15.49 35.54 -4.51
N LYS A 190 15.27 36.61 -3.72
CA LYS A 190 15.15 38.00 -4.21
C LYS A 190 16.28 38.46 -5.17
N PRO A 191 17.57 38.11 -4.97
CA PRO A 191 18.65 38.47 -5.89
C PRO A 191 18.71 37.62 -7.17
N TYR A 192 17.93 36.53 -7.24
CA TYR A 192 18.05 35.48 -8.26
C TYR A 192 16.73 35.23 -8.99
N GLN A 193 16.01 36.31 -9.32
CA GLN A 193 14.68 36.25 -9.94
C GLN A 193 14.65 35.57 -11.31
N ASP A 194 15.79 35.54 -12.00
CA ASP A 194 15.99 34.90 -13.31
C ASP A 194 16.47 33.45 -13.19
N LEU A 195 16.58 32.91 -11.97
CA LEU A 195 16.93 31.51 -11.71
C LEU A 195 15.65 30.67 -11.50
N PRO A 196 15.37 29.67 -12.36
CA PRO A 196 14.18 28.84 -12.23
C PRO A 196 14.14 28.06 -10.91
N GLU A 197 15.28 27.58 -10.39
CA GLU A 197 15.35 26.87 -9.11
C GLU A 197 14.99 27.77 -7.92
N ALA A 198 15.34 29.06 -7.97
CA ALA A 198 14.93 30.01 -6.93
C ALA A 198 13.41 30.22 -6.93
N ARG A 199 12.81 30.41 -8.11
CA ARG A 199 11.35 30.50 -8.30
C ARG A 199 10.64 29.24 -7.79
N PHE A 200 11.13 28.08 -8.18
CA PHE A 200 10.60 26.78 -7.75
C PHE A 200 10.66 26.59 -6.24
N SER A 201 11.77 26.96 -5.59
CA SER A 201 11.89 26.84 -4.14
C SER A 201 10.94 27.77 -3.39
N VAL A 202 10.72 29.00 -3.89
CA VAL A 202 9.67 29.88 -3.36
C VAL A 202 8.29 29.25 -3.55
N ALA A 203 8.00 28.67 -4.72
CA ALA A 203 6.74 27.99 -4.97
C ALA A 203 6.51 26.81 -3.99
N HIS A 204 7.53 26.00 -3.75
CA HIS A 204 7.47 24.88 -2.81
C HIS A 204 7.20 25.36 -1.37
N ALA A 205 7.85 26.44 -0.94
CA ALA A 205 7.60 27.05 0.36
C ALA A 205 6.18 27.64 0.46
N ALA A 206 5.71 28.33 -0.59
CA ALA A 206 4.37 28.92 -0.65
C ALA A 206 3.28 27.84 -0.59
N TRP A 207 3.45 26.74 -1.32
CA TRP A 207 2.54 25.60 -1.27
C TRP A 207 2.51 24.95 0.11
N SER A 208 3.67 24.77 0.74
CA SER A 208 3.79 24.24 2.11
C SER A 208 3.11 25.15 3.15
N ASN A 209 3.02 26.45 2.87
CA ASN A 209 2.30 27.44 3.68
C ASN A 209 0.79 27.55 3.31
N GLY A 210 0.32 26.80 2.30
CA GLY A 210 -1.08 26.79 1.86
C GLY A 210 -1.43 27.86 0.83
N LEU A 211 -0.47 28.66 0.38
CA LEU A 211 -0.66 29.74 -0.60
C LEU A 211 -0.57 29.19 -2.04
N ASN A 212 -1.58 28.40 -2.42
CA ASN A 212 -1.58 27.69 -3.70
C ASN A 212 -1.46 28.62 -4.92
N THR A 213 -2.19 29.75 -4.95
CA THR A 213 -2.13 30.69 -6.08
C THR A 213 -0.74 31.26 -6.26
N ARG A 214 -0.10 31.68 -5.15
CA ARG A 214 1.28 32.18 -5.17
C ARG A 214 2.26 31.12 -5.67
N ALA A 215 2.11 29.88 -5.21
CA ALA A 215 2.93 28.77 -5.67
C ALA A 215 2.80 28.55 -7.19
N LEU A 216 1.58 28.57 -7.72
CA LEU A 216 1.32 28.42 -9.16
C LEU A 216 1.91 29.57 -9.99
N ASP A 217 1.84 30.82 -9.50
CA ASP A 217 2.43 31.97 -10.18
C ASP A 217 3.96 31.86 -10.29
N GLU A 218 4.63 31.43 -9.21
CA GLU A 218 6.08 31.23 -9.21
C GLU A 218 6.50 30.04 -10.09
N LEU A 219 5.72 28.96 -10.13
CA LEU A 219 5.98 27.82 -11.05
C LEU A 219 5.80 28.22 -12.51
N LYS A 220 4.80 29.06 -12.81
CA LYS A 220 4.62 29.63 -14.15
C LYS A 220 5.80 30.50 -14.56
N ALA A 221 6.33 31.31 -13.64
CA ALA A 221 7.57 32.08 -13.89
C ALA A 221 8.78 31.15 -14.09
N ALA A 222 8.91 30.08 -13.29
CA ALA A 222 9.97 29.09 -13.45
C ALA A 222 9.92 28.39 -14.83
N GLU A 223 8.72 28.01 -15.30
CA GLU A 223 8.52 27.40 -16.62
C GLU A 223 8.85 28.37 -17.77
N GLN A 224 8.64 29.68 -17.61
CA GLN A 224 9.07 30.67 -18.60
C GLN A 224 10.59 30.75 -18.72
N LEU A 225 11.31 30.63 -17.60
CA LEU A 225 12.78 30.65 -17.55
C LEU A 225 13.38 29.33 -18.04
N ARG A 226 12.74 28.20 -17.75
CA ARG A 226 13.16 26.87 -18.16
C ARG A 226 11.97 26.05 -18.67
N PRO A 227 11.62 26.21 -19.96
CA PRO A 227 10.52 25.47 -20.57
C PRO A 227 10.74 23.95 -20.54
N GLY A 228 9.72 23.19 -20.17
CA GLY A 228 9.78 21.72 -20.14
C GLY A 228 10.44 21.15 -18.88
N TRP A 229 10.55 21.94 -17.80
CA TRP A 229 11.18 21.48 -16.58
C TRP A 229 10.25 20.54 -15.78
N GLU A 230 10.50 19.24 -15.88
CA GLU A 230 9.64 18.18 -15.33
C GLU A 230 9.34 18.34 -13.83
N LEU A 231 10.36 18.69 -13.03
CA LEU A 231 10.21 18.88 -11.59
C LEU A 231 9.20 19.99 -11.25
N SER A 232 9.22 21.11 -12.00
CA SER A 232 8.28 22.21 -11.85
C SER A 232 6.86 21.79 -12.22
N ALA A 233 6.72 21.11 -13.36
CA ALA A 233 5.44 20.62 -13.86
C ALA A 233 4.80 19.60 -12.89
N MET A 234 5.59 18.69 -12.32
CA MET A 234 5.10 17.73 -11.33
C MET A 234 4.55 18.43 -10.09
N LEU A 235 5.25 19.42 -9.54
CA LEU A 235 4.76 20.16 -8.37
C LEU A 235 3.49 20.95 -8.71
N GLN A 236 3.44 21.59 -9.88
CA GLN A 236 2.26 22.30 -10.36
C GLN A 236 1.04 21.37 -10.45
N GLY A 237 1.21 20.19 -11.06
CA GLY A 237 0.14 19.22 -11.16
C GLY A 237 -0.31 18.64 -9.80
N GLN A 238 0.61 18.48 -8.84
CA GLN A 238 0.25 18.09 -7.46
C GLN A 238 -0.60 19.17 -6.75
N ILE A 239 -0.24 20.45 -6.90
CA ILE A 239 -1.01 21.58 -6.34
C ILE A 239 -2.41 21.59 -6.95
N LEU A 240 -2.52 21.45 -8.27
CA LEU A 240 -3.79 21.41 -8.98
C LEU A 240 -4.63 20.20 -8.56
N ALA A 241 -4.03 19.02 -8.40
CA ALA A 241 -4.75 17.79 -8.06
C ALA A 241 -5.40 17.87 -6.66
N LYS A 242 -4.75 18.58 -5.72
CA LYS A 242 -5.29 18.83 -4.38
C LYS A 242 -6.54 19.73 -4.41
N GLN A 243 -6.64 20.62 -5.40
CA GLN A 243 -7.82 21.47 -5.58
C GLN A 243 -8.91 20.74 -6.37
N GLN A 244 -8.56 20.26 -7.55
CA GLN A 244 -9.44 19.55 -8.45
C GLN A 244 -8.63 18.66 -9.39
N ALA A 245 -8.84 17.33 -9.30
CA ALA A 245 -8.14 16.37 -10.14
C ALA A 245 -8.27 16.69 -11.64
N GLY A 246 -9.44 17.15 -12.10
CA GLY A 246 -9.68 17.57 -13.49
C GLY A 246 -8.67 18.62 -14.00
N SER A 247 -8.40 19.64 -13.19
CA SER A 247 -7.45 20.71 -13.55
C SER A 247 -6.02 20.19 -13.71
N ALA A 248 -5.59 19.27 -12.84
CA ALA A 248 -4.29 18.62 -12.96
C ALA A 248 -4.18 17.71 -14.19
N MET A 249 -5.25 16.97 -14.50
CA MET A 249 -5.28 16.12 -15.70
C MET A 249 -5.19 16.96 -16.98
N SER A 250 -5.95 18.05 -17.09
CA SER A 250 -5.86 18.97 -18.22
C SER A 250 -4.47 19.62 -18.33
N PHE A 251 -3.86 20.00 -17.20
CA PHE A 251 -2.52 20.55 -17.17
C PHE A 251 -1.47 19.54 -17.68
N TYR A 252 -1.47 18.32 -17.15
CA TYR A 252 -0.51 17.30 -17.56
C TYR A 252 -0.68 16.89 -19.02
N ASP A 253 -1.92 16.79 -19.51
CA ASP A 253 -2.19 16.49 -20.91
C ASP A 253 -1.60 17.58 -21.82
N ALA A 254 -1.90 18.85 -21.54
CA ALA A 254 -1.35 19.98 -22.30
C ALA A 254 0.19 20.04 -22.24
N PHE A 255 0.77 19.78 -21.05
CA PHE A 255 2.22 19.75 -20.88
C PHE A 255 2.86 18.64 -21.74
N LEU A 256 2.30 17.43 -21.73
CA LEU A 256 2.83 16.28 -22.47
C LEU A 256 2.58 16.36 -23.98
N GLN A 257 1.58 17.13 -24.42
CA GLN A 257 1.44 17.47 -25.85
C GLN A 257 2.60 18.36 -26.33
N LYS A 258 3.05 19.29 -25.50
CA LYS A 258 4.17 20.20 -25.81
C LYS A 258 5.54 19.54 -25.60
N TYR A 259 5.68 18.72 -24.56
CA TYR A 259 6.92 18.05 -24.17
C TYR A 259 6.69 16.53 -24.06
N PRO A 260 6.58 15.81 -25.20
CA PRO A 260 6.23 14.39 -25.20
C PRO A 260 7.29 13.47 -24.60
N ALA A 261 8.53 13.93 -24.46
CA ALA A 261 9.62 13.16 -23.85
C ALA A 261 9.66 13.27 -22.30
N SER A 262 8.70 13.95 -21.68
CA SER A 262 8.70 14.19 -20.23
C SER A 262 8.15 13.01 -19.42
N ASP A 263 8.99 11.98 -19.24
CA ASP A 263 8.58 10.72 -18.63
C ASP A 263 8.19 10.85 -17.15
N GLU A 264 8.81 11.73 -16.36
CA GLU A 264 8.44 11.89 -14.95
C GLU A 264 7.05 12.53 -14.81
N VAL A 265 6.75 13.49 -15.69
CA VAL A 265 5.42 14.10 -15.79
C VAL A 265 4.39 13.07 -16.28
N ARG A 266 4.74 12.26 -17.27
CA ARG A 266 3.88 11.18 -17.76
C ARG A 266 3.58 10.14 -16.68
N MET A 267 4.57 9.79 -15.87
CA MET A 267 4.40 8.91 -14.70
C MET A 267 3.46 9.54 -13.67
N ALA A 268 3.65 10.82 -13.34
CA ALA A 268 2.76 11.54 -12.41
C ALA A 268 1.32 11.59 -12.92
N TYR A 269 1.13 11.84 -14.22
CA TYR A 269 -0.18 11.85 -14.86
C TYR A 269 -0.84 10.47 -14.83
N ALA A 270 -0.12 9.41 -15.21
CA ALA A 270 -0.63 8.04 -15.20
C ALA A 270 -1.10 7.62 -13.79
N ARG A 271 -0.33 7.95 -12.75
CA ARG A 271 -0.70 7.68 -11.34
C ARG A 271 -1.96 8.45 -10.92
N LEU A 272 -2.09 9.71 -11.34
CA LEU A 272 -3.30 10.49 -11.10
C LEU A 272 -4.52 9.82 -11.74
N LEU A 273 -4.42 9.39 -13.00
CA LEU A 273 -5.51 8.71 -13.71
C LEU A 273 -5.93 7.41 -13.00
N VAL A 274 -4.99 6.61 -12.50
CA VAL A 274 -5.28 5.42 -11.67
C VAL A 274 -6.07 5.82 -10.42
N SER A 275 -5.63 6.85 -9.68
CA SER A 275 -6.32 7.29 -8.45
C SER A 275 -7.76 7.77 -8.72
N GLN A 276 -8.02 8.29 -9.92
CA GLN A 276 -9.32 8.73 -10.38
C GLN A 276 -10.15 7.61 -11.05
N LYS A 277 -9.68 6.34 -10.96
CA LYS A 277 -10.31 5.17 -11.58
C LYS A 277 -10.45 5.27 -13.11
N GLN A 278 -9.68 6.12 -13.77
CA GLN A 278 -9.63 6.26 -15.23
C GLN A 278 -8.63 5.25 -15.83
N ILE A 279 -8.94 3.96 -15.67
CA ILE A 279 -8.02 2.85 -15.92
C ILE A 279 -7.53 2.80 -17.37
N GLN A 280 -8.43 2.99 -18.34
CA GLN A 280 -8.06 2.98 -19.76
C GLN A 280 -7.09 4.12 -20.11
N ALA A 281 -7.37 5.34 -19.64
CA ALA A 281 -6.51 6.50 -19.87
C ALA A 281 -5.14 6.31 -19.19
N ALA A 282 -5.13 5.79 -17.97
CA ALA A 282 -3.89 5.46 -17.26
C ALA A 282 -3.04 4.46 -18.05
N LYS A 283 -3.66 3.37 -18.54
CA LYS A 283 -3.01 2.35 -19.36
C LYS A 283 -2.35 2.98 -20.60
N THR A 284 -3.05 3.87 -21.31
CA THR A 284 -2.47 4.58 -22.47
C THR A 284 -1.20 5.35 -22.11
N GLN A 285 -1.15 5.99 -20.95
CA GLN A 285 0.07 6.72 -20.52
C GLN A 285 1.20 5.76 -20.12
N PHE A 286 0.90 4.66 -19.44
CA PHE A 286 1.91 3.65 -19.11
C PHE A 286 2.47 2.94 -20.33
N VAL A 287 1.66 2.66 -21.35
CA VAL A 287 2.17 2.10 -22.62
C VAL A 287 3.16 3.05 -23.28
N LYS A 288 2.87 4.35 -23.31
CA LYS A 288 3.82 5.36 -23.81
C LYS A 288 5.12 5.42 -23.00
N LEU A 289 5.07 5.14 -21.69
CA LEU A 289 6.28 5.04 -20.86
C LEU A 289 7.12 3.81 -21.23
N LEU A 290 6.52 2.71 -21.68
CA LEU A 290 7.25 1.52 -22.13
C LEU A 290 8.03 1.77 -23.43
N GLU A 291 7.53 2.65 -24.30
CA GLU A 291 8.19 3.03 -25.55
C GLU A 291 9.41 3.96 -25.32
N SER A 292 9.51 4.54 -24.11
CA SER A 292 10.64 5.38 -23.70
C SER A 292 11.83 4.56 -23.19
N SER A 293 12.99 5.20 -23.00
CA SER A 293 14.19 4.56 -22.43
C SER A 293 14.01 4.06 -20.97
N LYS A 294 12.89 4.38 -20.33
CA LYS A 294 12.52 3.94 -18.98
C LYS A 294 11.61 2.70 -18.96
N GLY A 295 11.45 1.99 -20.09
CA GLY A 295 10.77 0.71 -20.14
C GLY A 295 11.43 -0.32 -19.21
N SER A 296 10.81 -0.57 -18.05
CA SER A 296 11.28 -1.54 -17.06
C SER A 296 10.34 -2.74 -16.98
N PRO A 297 10.82 -3.91 -16.51
CA PRO A 297 9.95 -5.04 -16.21
C PRO A 297 8.77 -4.65 -15.30
N GLU A 298 9.00 -3.80 -14.30
CA GLU A 298 7.95 -3.31 -13.38
C GLU A 298 6.85 -2.53 -14.13
N ALA A 299 7.22 -1.69 -15.10
CA ALA A 299 6.25 -0.95 -15.90
C ALA A 299 5.39 -1.89 -16.76
N LEU A 300 5.97 -2.98 -17.30
CA LEU A 300 5.23 -4.01 -18.04
C LEU A 300 4.19 -4.70 -17.12
N VAL A 301 4.57 -5.03 -15.88
CA VAL A 301 3.62 -5.58 -14.89
C VAL A 301 2.46 -4.62 -14.63
N VAL A 302 2.73 -3.31 -14.48
CA VAL A 302 1.67 -2.32 -14.27
C VAL A 302 0.68 -2.31 -15.43
N VAL A 303 1.14 -2.32 -16.69
CA VAL A 303 0.24 -2.38 -17.84
C VAL A 303 -0.53 -3.70 -17.90
N GLY A 304 0.11 -4.82 -17.53
CA GLY A 304 -0.55 -6.12 -17.42
C GLY A 304 -1.68 -6.12 -16.39
N LEU A 305 -1.45 -5.54 -15.20
CA LEU A 305 -2.46 -5.40 -14.15
C LEU A 305 -3.62 -4.47 -14.54
N LEU A 306 -3.33 -3.34 -15.19
CA LEU A 306 -4.36 -2.45 -15.70
C LEU A 306 -5.21 -3.13 -16.78
N SER A 307 -4.60 -3.96 -17.63
CA SER A 307 -5.30 -4.76 -18.63
C SER A 307 -6.21 -5.81 -17.98
N LEU A 308 -5.75 -6.48 -16.92
CA LEU A 308 -6.56 -7.41 -16.15
C LEU A 308 -7.77 -6.72 -15.51
N GLN A 309 -7.61 -5.49 -15.00
CA GLN A 309 -8.70 -4.70 -14.44
C GLN A 309 -9.74 -4.27 -15.49
N LEU A 310 -9.31 -4.14 -16.75
CA LEU A 310 -10.19 -3.89 -17.89
C LEU A 310 -10.75 -5.20 -18.50
N GLU A 311 -10.54 -6.33 -17.82
CA GLU A 311 -10.93 -7.67 -18.26
C GLU A 311 -10.27 -8.14 -19.58
N ASP A 312 -9.24 -7.43 -20.05
CA ASP A 312 -8.43 -7.81 -21.19
C ASP A 312 -7.34 -8.81 -20.77
N MET A 313 -7.76 -10.06 -20.66
CA MET A 313 -6.93 -11.18 -20.23
C MET A 313 -5.78 -11.48 -21.21
N THR A 314 -6.02 -11.29 -22.51
CA THR A 314 -5.03 -11.56 -23.56
C THR A 314 -3.90 -10.55 -23.49
N GLU A 315 -4.22 -9.27 -23.35
CA GLU A 315 -3.20 -8.24 -23.24
C GLU A 315 -2.46 -8.31 -21.90
N ALA A 316 -3.17 -8.63 -20.80
CA ALA A 316 -2.54 -8.88 -19.50
C ALA A 316 -1.48 -9.98 -19.57
N GLU A 317 -1.83 -11.14 -20.16
CA GLU A 317 -0.89 -12.25 -20.34
C GLU A 317 0.34 -11.83 -21.16
N ARG A 318 0.14 -11.11 -22.27
CA ARG A 318 1.23 -10.65 -23.13
C ARG A 318 2.23 -9.81 -22.33
N TYR A 319 1.76 -8.84 -21.56
CA TYR A 319 2.64 -7.96 -20.78
C TYR A 319 3.32 -8.69 -19.63
N PHE A 320 2.66 -9.63 -18.94
CA PHE A 320 3.31 -10.44 -17.92
C PHE A 320 4.41 -11.33 -18.49
N LYS A 321 4.20 -11.94 -19.67
CA LYS A 321 5.24 -12.72 -20.37
C LYS A 321 6.43 -11.85 -20.78
N GLN A 322 6.18 -10.68 -21.38
CA GLN A 322 7.22 -9.71 -21.71
C GLN A 322 8.02 -9.28 -20.47
N SER A 323 7.33 -9.05 -19.35
CA SER A 323 7.98 -8.70 -18.08
C SER A 323 8.87 -9.81 -17.53
N LEU A 324 8.46 -11.08 -17.66
CA LEU A 324 9.27 -12.23 -17.27
C LEU A 324 10.54 -12.32 -18.13
N GLU A 325 10.40 -12.18 -19.45
CA GLU A 325 11.52 -12.19 -20.41
C GLU A 325 12.51 -11.05 -20.13
N ALA A 326 12.01 -9.89 -19.70
CA ALA A 326 12.83 -8.74 -19.34
C ALA A 326 13.50 -8.84 -17.95
N GLY A 327 13.32 -9.95 -17.22
CA GLY A 327 14.00 -10.18 -15.94
C GLY A 327 13.35 -9.48 -14.74
N TYR A 328 12.01 -9.48 -14.65
CA TYR A 328 11.30 -8.96 -13.48
C TYR A 328 11.78 -9.61 -12.17
N ARG A 329 11.98 -8.77 -11.15
CA ARG A 329 12.57 -9.15 -9.86
C ARG A 329 11.81 -10.23 -9.08
N ASP A 330 10.51 -10.36 -9.31
CA ASP A 330 9.62 -11.29 -8.58
C ASP A 330 8.80 -12.16 -9.54
N PRO A 331 9.44 -13.09 -10.26
CA PRO A 331 8.79 -13.88 -11.31
C PRO A 331 7.68 -14.80 -10.77
N ASP A 332 7.77 -15.25 -9.53
CA ASP A 332 6.77 -16.11 -8.88
C ASP A 332 5.39 -15.43 -8.84
N GLN A 333 5.34 -14.12 -8.62
CA GLN A 333 4.09 -13.36 -8.67
C GLN A 333 3.45 -13.40 -10.06
N LEU A 334 4.26 -13.34 -11.12
CA LEU A 334 3.78 -13.41 -12.51
C LEU A 334 3.34 -14.82 -12.88
N TYR A 335 4.00 -15.86 -12.36
CA TYR A 335 3.53 -17.25 -12.53
C TYR A 335 2.15 -17.47 -11.92
N ILE A 336 1.87 -16.90 -10.75
CA ILE A 336 0.53 -16.95 -10.15
C ILE A 336 -0.49 -16.25 -11.06
N TYR A 337 -0.21 -15.02 -11.51
CA TYR A 337 -1.16 -14.29 -12.38
C TYR A 337 -1.40 -15.00 -13.71
N LEU A 338 -0.36 -15.53 -14.34
CA LEU A 338 -0.46 -16.29 -15.58
C LEU A 338 -1.26 -17.59 -15.37
N GLY A 339 -1.04 -18.29 -14.26
CA GLY A 339 -1.82 -19.47 -13.89
C GLY A 339 -3.31 -19.16 -13.75
N GLN A 340 -3.65 -18.10 -13.02
CA GLN A 340 -5.04 -17.66 -12.81
C GLN A 340 -5.71 -17.21 -14.12
N LEU A 341 -4.98 -16.49 -14.99
CA LEU A 341 -5.47 -16.09 -16.32
C LEU A 341 -5.79 -17.29 -17.21
N ASN A 342 -4.93 -18.31 -17.21
CA ASN A 342 -5.15 -19.54 -17.96
C ASN A 342 -6.32 -20.36 -17.36
N GLU A 343 -6.45 -20.39 -16.04
CA GLU A 343 -7.55 -21.07 -15.35
C GLU A 343 -8.91 -20.44 -15.70
N ARG A 344 -9.01 -19.10 -15.69
CA ARG A 344 -10.23 -18.39 -16.10
C ARG A 344 -10.63 -18.67 -17.54
N ARG A 345 -9.65 -18.84 -18.44
CA ARG A 345 -9.87 -19.23 -19.85
C ARG A 345 -10.08 -20.72 -20.06
N GLN A 346 -10.16 -21.53 -19.00
CA GLN A 346 -10.28 -22.99 -19.06
C GLN A 346 -9.07 -23.70 -19.70
N GLU A 347 -7.92 -23.02 -19.81
CA GLU A 347 -6.65 -23.54 -20.32
C GLU A 347 -5.89 -24.28 -19.19
N LEU A 348 -6.55 -25.26 -18.60
CA LEU A 348 -6.17 -25.87 -17.32
C LEU A 348 -4.75 -26.46 -17.30
N LYS A 349 -4.31 -27.08 -18.40
CA LYS A 349 -2.94 -27.63 -18.49
C LYS A 349 -1.87 -26.54 -18.48
N GLN A 350 -2.14 -25.41 -19.14
CA GLN A 350 -1.22 -24.26 -19.15
C GLN A 350 -1.19 -23.59 -17.78
N ALA A 351 -2.34 -23.49 -17.11
CA ALA A 351 -2.41 -22.98 -15.74
C ALA A 351 -1.52 -23.78 -14.78
N ILE A 352 -1.60 -25.12 -14.82
CA ILE A 352 -0.71 -26.00 -14.05
C ILE A 352 0.77 -25.73 -14.39
N ALA A 353 1.11 -25.63 -15.68
CA ALA A 353 2.48 -25.39 -16.11
C ALA A 353 3.06 -24.07 -15.58
N TRP A 354 2.23 -23.03 -15.39
CA TRP A 354 2.65 -21.78 -14.76
C TRP A 354 2.83 -21.94 -13.26
N TYR A 355 1.85 -22.51 -12.56
CA TYR A 355 1.93 -22.72 -11.11
C TYR A 355 3.12 -23.59 -10.70
N GLN A 356 3.51 -24.57 -11.53
CA GLN A 356 4.67 -25.43 -11.31
C GLN A 356 6.02 -24.68 -11.33
N LYS A 357 6.09 -23.48 -11.91
CA LYS A 357 7.32 -22.67 -11.95
C LYS A 357 7.58 -21.91 -10.66
N VAL A 358 6.57 -21.77 -9.79
CA VAL A 358 6.67 -21.04 -8.51
C VAL A 358 7.70 -21.73 -7.62
N GLN A 359 8.69 -20.97 -7.17
CA GLN A 359 9.76 -21.49 -6.33
C GLN A 359 9.31 -21.67 -4.86
N PRO A 360 10.08 -22.43 -4.05
CA PRO A 360 9.83 -22.50 -2.62
C PRO A 360 9.83 -21.12 -1.96
N GLY A 361 8.72 -20.79 -1.30
CA GLY A 361 8.48 -19.48 -0.68
C GLY A 361 7.02 -19.33 -0.27
N GLU A 362 6.62 -18.11 0.07
CA GLU A 362 5.29 -17.80 0.59
C GLU A 362 4.14 -18.20 -0.36
N ARG A 363 4.37 -18.13 -1.68
CA ARG A 363 3.34 -18.39 -2.70
C ARG A 363 3.21 -19.86 -3.11
N LEU A 364 4.15 -20.71 -2.69
CA LEU A 364 4.21 -22.10 -3.15
C LEU A 364 2.95 -22.88 -2.75
N LEU A 365 2.46 -22.69 -1.52
CA LEU A 365 1.26 -23.39 -1.06
C LEU A 365 0.06 -23.01 -1.92
N ALA A 366 -0.17 -21.72 -2.17
CA ALA A 366 -1.28 -21.26 -3.01
C ALA A 366 -1.21 -21.84 -4.44
N ALA A 367 -0.02 -21.91 -5.03
CA ALA A 367 0.20 -22.55 -6.32
C ALA A 367 -0.17 -24.04 -6.29
N LYS A 368 0.29 -24.77 -5.27
CA LYS A 368 -0.01 -26.20 -5.08
C LYS A 368 -1.50 -26.48 -4.86
N LEU A 369 -2.19 -25.65 -4.08
CA LEU A 369 -3.64 -25.75 -3.90
C LEU A 369 -4.39 -25.54 -5.22
N SER A 370 -3.94 -24.58 -6.03
CA SER A 370 -4.51 -24.31 -7.36
C SER A 370 -4.29 -25.48 -8.31
N ILE A 371 -3.08 -26.06 -8.32
CA ILE A 371 -2.78 -27.27 -9.10
C ILE A 371 -3.69 -28.43 -8.67
N ALA A 372 -3.82 -28.69 -7.37
CA ALA A 372 -4.68 -29.77 -6.86
C ALA A 372 -6.16 -29.58 -7.24
N SER A 373 -6.66 -28.34 -7.19
CA SER A 373 -8.02 -28.03 -7.65
C SER A 373 -8.20 -28.29 -9.15
N ILE A 374 -7.23 -27.89 -9.97
CA ILE A 374 -7.27 -28.15 -11.41
C ILE A 374 -7.15 -29.65 -11.71
N THR A 375 -6.27 -30.37 -11.01
CA THR A 375 -6.14 -31.82 -11.12
C THR A 375 -7.45 -32.52 -10.73
N ALA A 376 -8.14 -32.07 -9.68
CA ALA A 376 -9.44 -32.62 -9.32
C ALA A 376 -10.49 -32.49 -10.45
N ARG A 377 -10.43 -31.39 -11.21
CA ARG A 377 -11.33 -31.14 -12.35
C ARG A 377 -10.96 -31.96 -13.60
N LEU A 378 -9.68 -32.21 -13.83
CA LEU A 378 -9.18 -32.92 -15.01
C LEU A 378 -9.17 -34.44 -14.83
N GLU A 379 -8.78 -34.92 -13.66
CA GLU A 379 -8.46 -36.33 -13.37
C GLU A 379 -9.37 -36.94 -12.30
N GLY A 380 -10.22 -36.11 -11.68
CA GLY A 380 -11.15 -36.51 -10.63
C GLY A 380 -10.69 -36.15 -9.23
N THR A 381 -11.66 -35.96 -8.32
CA THR A 381 -11.45 -35.44 -6.96
C THR A 381 -10.37 -36.18 -6.16
N ASN A 382 -10.27 -37.50 -6.30
CA ASN A 382 -9.26 -38.30 -5.60
C ASN A 382 -7.82 -37.95 -6.02
N ALA A 383 -7.59 -37.60 -7.29
CA ALA A 383 -6.27 -37.21 -7.77
C ALA A 383 -5.83 -35.87 -7.15
N GLY A 384 -6.75 -34.91 -7.07
CA GLY A 384 -6.49 -33.63 -6.39
C GLY A 384 -6.22 -33.79 -4.90
N ILE A 385 -7.01 -34.63 -4.21
CA ILE A 385 -6.79 -34.94 -2.79
C ILE A 385 -5.43 -35.62 -2.57
N ALA A 386 -5.06 -36.60 -3.41
CA ALA A 386 -3.76 -37.26 -3.31
C ALA A 386 -2.57 -36.29 -3.46
N GLN A 387 -2.69 -35.27 -4.30
CA GLN A 387 -1.69 -34.20 -4.38
C GLN A 387 -1.61 -33.39 -3.08
N LEU A 388 -2.75 -33.07 -2.47
CA LEU A 388 -2.81 -32.36 -1.19
C LEU A 388 -2.28 -33.22 -0.03
N ASP A 389 -2.48 -34.53 -0.07
CA ASP A 389 -1.94 -35.48 0.90
C ASP A 389 -0.40 -35.63 0.78
N SER A 390 0.16 -35.42 -0.42
CA SER A 390 1.60 -35.48 -0.65
C SER A 390 2.38 -34.28 -0.11
N LEU A 391 1.69 -33.28 0.45
CA LEU A 391 2.33 -32.07 0.97
C LEU A 391 2.96 -32.34 2.34
N GLU A 392 4.27 -32.15 2.42
CA GLU A 392 5.06 -32.38 3.63
C GLU A 392 5.52 -31.07 4.28
N LYS A 393 5.90 -31.13 5.57
CA LYS A 393 6.51 -30.03 6.35
C LYS A 393 5.64 -28.78 6.46
N LEU A 394 4.32 -28.96 6.51
CA LEU A 394 3.37 -27.88 6.72
C LEU A 394 3.38 -27.46 8.20
N ASN A 395 3.29 -26.15 8.45
CA ASN A 395 2.97 -25.65 9.78
C ASN A 395 1.46 -25.81 10.04
N THR A 396 1.01 -25.55 11.28
CA THR A 396 -0.40 -25.72 11.68
C THR A 396 -1.38 -24.90 10.85
N GLU A 397 -1.03 -23.67 10.47
CA GLU A 397 -1.89 -22.80 9.65
C GLU A 397 -2.00 -23.34 8.22
N GLN A 398 -0.87 -23.74 7.63
CA GLN A 398 -0.82 -24.32 6.30
C GLN A 398 -1.57 -25.65 6.23
N GLU A 399 -1.43 -26.49 7.25
CA GLU A 399 -2.19 -27.75 7.37
C GLU A 399 -3.69 -27.45 7.40
N ALA A 400 -4.13 -26.45 8.17
CA ALA A 400 -5.54 -26.07 8.21
C ALA A 400 -6.08 -25.68 6.83
N VAL A 401 -5.33 -24.84 6.10
CA VAL A 401 -5.69 -24.43 4.73
C VAL A 401 -5.76 -25.63 3.78
N VAL A 402 -4.84 -26.59 3.91
CA VAL A 402 -4.84 -27.83 3.10
C VAL A 402 -6.06 -28.69 3.40
N GLN A 403 -6.43 -28.86 4.67
CA GLN A 403 -7.62 -29.62 5.07
C GLN A 403 -8.92 -28.95 4.57
N GLN A 404 -9.00 -27.61 4.64
CA GLN A 404 -10.10 -26.86 4.04
C GLN A 404 -10.18 -27.10 2.53
N ALA A 405 -9.05 -27.04 1.82
CA ALA A 405 -9.01 -27.29 0.39
C ALA A 405 -9.50 -28.71 0.05
N LYS A 406 -9.09 -29.75 0.79
CA LYS A 406 -9.57 -31.13 0.62
C LYS A 406 -11.09 -31.23 0.81
N ALA A 407 -11.60 -30.66 1.91
CA ALA A 407 -13.04 -30.62 2.19
C ALA A 407 -13.81 -29.94 1.05
N ASN A 408 -13.32 -28.81 0.54
CA ASN A 408 -13.92 -28.09 -0.57
C ASN A 408 -13.98 -28.91 -1.86
N LEU A 409 -12.91 -29.64 -2.21
CA LEU A 409 -12.92 -30.53 -3.37
C LEU A 409 -13.95 -31.65 -3.24
N LEU A 410 -14.11 -32.22 -2.05
CA LEU A 410 -15.14 -33.23 -1.74
C LEU A 410 -16.55 -32.63 -1.83
N MET A 411 -16.74 -31.44 -1.29
CA MET A 411 -17.99 -30.71 -1.35
C MET A 411 -18.43 -30.40 -2.78
N GLN A 412 -17.52 -29.92 -3.63
CA GLN A 412 -17.79 -29.67 -5.05
C GLN A 412 -18.15 -30.96 -5.80
N ALA A 413 -17.57 -32.09 -5.40
CA ALA A 413 -17.88 -33.41 -5.93
C ALA A 413 -19.15 -34.05 -5.32
N LYS A 414 -19.90 -33.32 -4.49
CA LYS A 414 -21.08 -33.80 -3.75
C LYS A 414 -20.81 -35.00 -2.82
N ARG A 415 -19.56 -35.19 -2.38
CA ARG A 415 -19.12 -36.25 -1.46
C ARG A 415 -19.17 -35.74 -0.02
N HIS A 416 -20.38 -35.48 0.47
CA HIS A 416 -20.62 -34.77 1.71
C HIS A 416 -20.12 -35.53 2.96
N GLU A 417 -20.28 -36.85 2.99
CA GLU A 417 -19.84 -37.72 4.08
C GLU A 417 -18.32 -37.70 4.24
N GLU A 418 -17.59 -37.74 3.14
CA GLU A 418 -16.13 -37.71 3.14
C GLU A 418 -15.60 -36.33 3.52
N SER A 419 -16.25 -35.25 3.04
CA SER A 419 -15.90 -33.90 3.47
C SER A 419 -16.07 -33.73 4.97
N TYR A 420 -17.17 -34.25 5.53
CA TYR A 420 -17.40 -34.24 6.97
C TYR A 420 -16.30 -35.00 7.71
N ALA A 421 -15.90 -36.18 7.23
CA ALA A 421 -14.86 -36.98 7.87
C ALA A 421 -13.48 -36.29 7.87
N VAL A 422 -13.12 -35.62 6.76
CA VAL A 422 -11.89 -34.82 6.67
C VAL A 422 -11.90 -33.69 7.71
N LEU A 423 -13.00 -32.94 7.80
CA LEU A 423 -13.13 -31.82 8.73
C LEU A 423 -13.19 -32.27 10.19
N GLU A 424 -13.86 -33.39 10.48
CA GLU A 424 -13.90 -34.01 11.81
C GLU A 424 -12.50 -34.37 12.30
N ASN A 425 -11.70 -35.00 11.43
CA ASN A 425 -10.32 -35.32 11.74
C ASN A 425 -9.47 -34.05 11.90
N ALA A 426 -9.66 -33.04 11.04
CA ALA A 426 -8.93 -31.78 11.10
C ALA A 426 -9.18 -31.03 12.41
N VAL A 427 -10.44 -30.89 12.85
CA VAL A 427 -10.79 -30.23 14.12
C VAL A 427 -10.30 -31.01 15.34
N SER A 428 -10.14 -32.34 15.22
CA SER A 428 -9.65 -33.19 16.32
C SER A 428 -8.12 -33.17 16.46
N THR A 429 -7.40 -32.92 15.37
CA THR A 429 -5.93 -33.00 15.31
C THR A 429 -5.25 -31.63 15.31
N LEU A 430 -5.93 -30.60 14.81
CA LEU A 430 -5.41 -29.23 14.77
C LEU A 430 -5.96 -28.39 15.93
N PRO A 431 -5.09 -27.69 16.68
CA PRO A 431 -5.52 -26.88 17.81
C PRO A 431 -6.37 -25.68 17.35
N ASN A 432 -7.52 -25.46 18.00
CA ASN A 432 -8.42 -24.29 17.92
C ASN A 432 -8.28 -23.41 16.66
N THR A 433 -8.58 -23.99 15.50
CA THR A 433 -8.63 -23.30 14.20
C THR A 433 -10.08 -22.88 13.93
N PRO A 434 -10.46 -21.59 14.14
CA PRO A 434 -11.84 -21.15 14.09
C PRO A 434 -12.55 -21.47 12.76
N GLU A 435 -11.83 -21.29 11.65
CA GLU A 435 -12.35 -21.49 10.30
C GLU A 435 -12.65 -22.98 10.03
N LEU A 436 -11.81 -23.91 10.49
CA LEU A 436 -12.07 -25.35 10.39
C LEU A 436 -13.25 -25.80 11.27
N ILE A 437 -13.39 -25.22 12.46
CA ILE A 437 -14.53 -25.51 13.35
C ILE A 437 -15.83 -25.06 12.68
N TYR A 438 -15.81 -23.89 12.03
CA TYR A 438 -16.95 -23.40 11.25
C TYR A 438 -17.29 -24.36 10.09
N ASP A 439 -16.31 -24.69 9.26
CA ASP A 439 -16.51 -25.58 8.10
C ASP A 439 -17.03 -26.96 8.54
N TYR A 440 -16.49 -27.51 9.63
CA TYR A 440 -16.96 -28.77 10.21
C TYR A 440 -18.42 -28.69 10.66
N ALA A 441 -18.82 -27.61 11.33
CA ALA A 441 -20.19 -27.40 11.73
C ALA A 441 -21.15 -27.31 10.53
N MET A 442 -20.74 -26.63 9.45
CA MET A 442 -21.54 -26.52 8.23
C MET A 442 -21.65 -27.87 7.49
N ALA A 443 -20.57 -28.65 7.44
CA ALA A 443 -20.61 -30.01 6.92
C ALA A 443 -21.55 -30.91 7.75
N ALA A 444 -21.53 -30.78 9.08
CA ALA A 444 -22.43 -31.50 9.99
C ALA A 444 -23.89 -31.14 9.75
N GLU A 445 -24.20 -29.84 9.59
CA GLU A 445 -25.55 -29.37 9.27
C GLU A 445 -26.07 -29.96 7.95
N ARG A 446 -25.20 -30.07 6.93
CA ARG A 446 -25.59 -30.65 5.63
C ARG A 446 -25.97 -32.12 5.73
N LEU A 447 -25.28 -32.85 6.61
CA LEU A 447 -25.59 -34.24 6.93
C LEU A 447 -26.69 -34.39 7.99
N GLN A 448 -27.39 -33.32 8.35
CA GLN A 448 -28.44 -33.30 9.37
C GLN A 448 -27.96 -33.70 10.78
N LYS A 449 -26.65 -33.63 11.05
CA LYS A 449 -26.03 -33.85 12.37
C LYS A 449 -26.09 -32.57 13.21
N MET A 450 -27.32 -32.20 13.58
CA MET A 450 -27.64 -30.91 14.17
C MET A 450 -27.06 -30.69 15.56
N ASP A 451 -26.88 -31.76 16.32
CA ASP A 451 -26.24 -31.76 17.64
C ASP A 451 -24.75 -31.40 17.54
N VAL A 452 -24.05 -31.97 16.55
CA VAL A 452 -22.65 -31.67 16.24
C VAL A 452 -22.52 -30.21 15.79
N ALA A 453 -23.34 -29.76 14.85
CA ALA A 453 -23.32 -28.39 14.36
C ALA A 453 -23.54 -27.36 15.49
N GLU A 454 -24.56 -27.55 16.35
CA GLU A 454 -24.81 -26.66 17.49
C GLU A 454 -23.63 -26.65 18.48
N ARG A 455 -23.06 -27.82 18.80
CA ARG A 455 -21.91 -27.93 19.72
C ARG A 455 -20.70 -27.17 19.20
N GLU A 456 -20.33 -27.38 17.95
CA GLU A 456 -19.15 -26.76 17.35
C GLU A 456 -19.32 -25.25 17.13
N LEU A 457 -20.50 -24.78 16.72
CA LEU A 457 -20.77 -23.34 16.62
C LEU A 457 -20.72 -22.63 17.97
N ARG A 458 -21.23 -23.26 19.04
CA ARG A 458 -21.11 -22.73 20.41
C ARG A 458 -19.67 -22.69 20.88
N LYS A 459 -18.89 -23.74 20.59
CA LYS A 459 -17.45 -23.76 20.86
C LYS A 459 -16.74 -22.64 20.11
N LEU A 460 -17.05 -22.46 18.83
CA LEU A 460 -16.49 -21.39 17.99
C LEU A 460 -16.77 -20.00 18.56
N ILE A 461 -18.01 -19.72 18.93
CA ILE A 461 -18.42 -18.47 19.59
C ILE A 461 -17.62 -18.22 20.88
N LEU A 462 -17.34 -19.27 21.66
CA LEU A 462 -16.57 -19.15 22.89
C LEU A 462 -15.09 -18.81 22.62
N ILE A 463 -14.47 -19.43 21.61
CA ILE A 463 -13.04 -19.23 21.31
C ILE A 463 -12.77 -17.98 20.46
N LYS A 464 -13.72 -17.56 19.62
CA LYS A 464 -13.63 -16.39 18.73
C LYS A 464 -14.95 -15.60 18.77
N PRO A 465 -15.16 -14.79 19.83
CA PRO A 465 -16.44 -14.09 20.05
C PRO A 465 -16.79 -13.03 19.01
N ASP A 466 -15.86 -12.66 18.13
CA ASP A 466 -16.02 -11.73 17.01
C ASP A 466 -16.26 -12.43 15.66
N PHE A 467 -16.44 -13.76 15.64
CA PHE A 467 -16.75 -14.52 14.43
C PHE A 467 -18.25 -14.44 14.06
N ALA A 468 -18.64 -13.36 13.36
CA ALA A 468 -20.05 -13.05 13.02
C ALA A 468 -20.80 -14.25 12.39
N GLN A 469 -20.16 -14.99 11.49
CA GLN A 469 -20.77 -16.09 10.74
C GLN A 469 -21.20 -17.25 11.64
N ALA A 470 -20.54 -17.45 12.80
CA ALA A 470 -20.91 -18.53 13.74
C ALA A 470 -22.23 -18.22 14.44
N TYR A 471 -22.41 -16.97 14.87
CA TYR A 471 -23.67 -16.49 15.44
C TYR A 471 -24.79 -16.55 14.41
N ASN A 472 -24.51 -16.08 13.18
CA ASN A 472 -25.48 -16.10 12.09
C ASN A 472 -25.92 -17.53 11.77
N ALA A 473 -24.97 -18.45 11.57
CA ALA A 473 -25.29 -19.83 11.21
C ALA A 473 -26.09 -20.54 12.31
N LEU A 474 -25.71 -20.36 13.58
CA LEU A 474 -26.44 -20.97 14.70
C LEU A 474 -27.87 -20.40 14.83
N GLY A 475 -28.00 -19.07 14.76
CA GLY A 475 -29.30 -18.41 14.85
C GLY A 475 -30.20 -18.74 13.66
N TYR A 476 -29.67 -18.69 12.44
CA TYR A 476 -30.39 -19.05 11.23
C TYR A 476 -30.86 -20.50 11.26
N SER A 477 -29.98 -21.45 11.64
CA SER A 477 -30.34 -22.88 11.73
C SER A 477 -31.49 -23.14 12.70
N TRP A 478 -31.57 -22.40 13.82
CA TRP A 478 -32.70 -22.48 14.74
C TRP A 478 -33.96 -21.81 14.20
N ALA A 479 -33.83 -20.62 13.60
CA ALA A 479 -34.92 -19.91 12.96
C ALA A 479 -35.58 -20.77 11.86
N ASP A 480 -34.77 -21.36 10.99
CA ASP A 480 -35.23 -22.19 9.87
C ASP A 480 -36.00 -23.44 10.33
N ARG A 481 -35.62 -23.99 11.49
CA ARG A 481 -36.31 -25.13 12.14
C ARG A 481 -37.46 -24.72 13.08
N ASN A 482 -37.76 -23.43 13.20
CA ASN A 482 -38.79 -22.87 14.08
C ASN A 482 -38.56 -23.11 15.58
N ILE A 483 -37.31 -23.20 16.03
CA ILE A 483 -36.97 -23.50 17.43
C ILE A 483 -36.18 -22.35 18.03
N LYS A 484 -36.29 -22.14 19.36
CA LYS A 484 -35.49 -21.15 20.11
C LYS A 484 -35.46 -19.76 19.44
N LEU A 485 -36.60 -19.30 18.92
CA LEU A 485 -36.66 -18.14 18.01
C LEU A 485 -36.14 -16.83 18.62
N GLU A 486 -36.40 -16.60 19.90
CA GLU A 486 -35.91 -15.40 20.58
C GLU A 486 -34.39 -15.45 20.81
N GLU A 487 -33.83 -16.61 21.12
CA GLU A 487 -32.38 -16.80 21.18
C GLU A 487 -31.74 -16.71 19.79
N ALA A 488 -32.38 -17.29 18.76
CA ALA A 488 -31.96 -17.17 17.38
C ALA A 488 -31.86 -15.70 16.95
N ARG A 489 -32.88 -14.89 17.28
CA ARG A 489 -32.88 -13.45 17.04
C ARG A 489 -31.69 -12.76 17.71
N LYS A 490 -31.43 -13.04 19.00
CA LYS A 490 -30.29 -12.45 19.72
C LYS A 490 -28.93 -12.82 19.11
N LEU A 491 -28.78 -14.06 18.64
CA LEU A 491 -27.57 -14.50 17.95
C LEU A 491 -27.39 -13.72 16.63
N ILE A 492 -28.42 -13.63 15.82
CA ILE A 492 -28.36 -12.91 14.54
C ILE A 492 -28.17 -11.40 14.75
N GLU A 493 -28.79 -10.80 15.78
CA GLU A 493 -28.52 -9.43 16.20
C GLU A 493 -27.03 -9.22 16.49
N LYS A 494 -26.42 -10.16 17.23
CA LYS A 494 -24.98 -10.09 17.50
C LYS A 494 -24.15 -10.21 16.23
N ALA A 495 -24.54 -11.08 15.30
CA ALA A 495 -23.88 -11.22 14.01
C ALA A 495 -23.94 -9.91 13.19
N LEU A 496 -25.09 -9.24 13.21
CA LEU A 496 -25.31 -7.98 12.51
C LEU A 496 -24.54 -6.81 13.15
N GLU A 497 -24.39 -6.80 14.48
CA GLU A 497 -23.50 -5.84 15.15
C GLU A 497 -22.04 -5.98 14.70
N LEU A 498 -21.57 -7.22 14.51
CA LEU A 498 -20.20 -7.51 14.10
C LEU A 498 -19.96 -7.23 12.60
N SER A 499 -20.98 -7.48 11.78
CA SER A 499 -20.92 -7.33 10.31
C SER A 499 -22.19 -6.65 9.78
N PRO A 500 -22.34 -5.32 9.97
CA PRO A 500 -23.59 -4.61 9.68
C PRO A 500 -23.95 -4.51 8.20
N ASP A 501 -22.98 -4.64 7.30
CA ASP A 501 -23.16 -4.54 5.85
C ASP A 501 -23.24 -5.91 5.16
N ASP A 502 -23.26 -7.01 5.92
CA ASP A 502 -23.36 -8.36 5.37
C ASP A 502 -24.81 -8.70 5.02
N HIS A 503 -25.09 -8.80 3.72
CA HIS A 503 -26.44 -9.05 3.20
C HIS A 503 -26.98 -10.43 3.57
N TYR A 504 -26.14 -11.44 3.81
CA TYR A 504 -26.61 -12.76 4.26
C TYR A 504 -27.04 -12.72 5.73
N ILE A 505 -26.39 -11.90 6.56
CA ILE A 505 -26.81 -11.70 7.95
C ILE A 505 -28.11 -10.88 7.99
N MET A 506 -28.26 -9.89 7.11
CA MET A 506 -29.53 -9.18 6.95
C MET A 506 -30.66 -10.12 6.51
N ASP A 507 -30.39 -11.05 5.59
CA ASP A 507 -31.35 -12.07 5.16
C ASP A 507 -31.78 -12.97 6.34
N SER A 508 -30.83 -13.51 7.10
CA SER A 508 -31.12 -14.28 8.32
C SER A 508 -31.96 -13.50 9.32
N MET A 509 -31.67 -12.20 9.49
CA MET A 509 -32.42 -11.32 10.39
C MET A 509 -33.86 -11.14 9.91
N GLY A 510 -34.04 -10.96 8.60
CA GLY A 510 -35.35 -10.96 7.97
C GLY A 510 -36.10 -12.28 8.19
N TRP A 511 -35.41 -13.40 8.00
CA TRP A 511 -35.99 -14.74 8.17
C TRP A 511 -36.43 -15.00 9.62
N VAL A 512 -35.62 -14.70 10.62
CA VAL A 512 -36.03 -14.91 12.02
C VAL A 512 -37.19 -13.99 12.42
N MET A 513 -37.23 -12.75 11.90
CA MET A 513 -38.36 -11.84 12.13
C MET A 513 -39.65 -12.37 11.50
N TYR A 514 -39.57 -12.97 10.31
CA TYR A 514 -40.69 -13.66 9.68
C TYR A 514 -41.22 -14.80 10.55
N ARG A 515 -40.34 -15.64 11.09
CA ARG A 515 -40.71 -16.76 11.98
C ARG A 515 -41.32 -16.29 13.31
N LEU A 516 -40.96 -15.09 13.76
CA LEU A 516 -41.57 -14.41 14.90
C LEU A 516 -42.89 -13.68 14.56
N GLY A 517 -43.36 -13.75 13.32
CA GLY A 517 -44.59 -13.10 12.84
C GLY A 517 -44.47 -11.60 12.60
N LYS A 518 -43.26 -11.03 12.65
CA LYS A 518 -42.98 -9.59 12.45
C LYS A 518 -42.77 -9.29 10.96
N LEU A 519 -43.83 -9.44 10.17
CA LEU A 519 -43.77 -9.40 8.70
C LEU A 519 -43.19 -8.09 8.13
N ASP A 520 -43.56 -6.94 8.68
CA ASP A 520 -43.08 -5.63 8.20
C ASP A 520 -41.57 -5.46 8.40
N THR A 521 -41.07 -5.84 9.58
CA THR A 521 -39.64 -5.81 9.88
C THR A 521 -38.87 -6.82 9.03
N ALA A 522 -39.44 -8.02 8.82
CA ALA A 522 -38.84 -9.03 7.96
C ALA A 522 -38.65 -8.52 6.52
N ALA A 523 -39.69 -7.90 5.95
CA ALA A 523 -39.65 -7.36 4.59
C ALA A 523 -38.63 -6.22 4.42
N ASP A 524 -38.44 -5.36 5.44
CA ASP A 524 -37.44 -4.29 5.41
C ASP A 524 -36.01 -4.85 5.31
N TYR A 525 -35.65 -5.77 6.22
CA TYR A 525 -34.33 -6.41 6.20
C TYR A 525 -34.08 -7.16 4.90
N LEU A 526 -35.05 -7.94 4.42
CA LEU A 526 -34.93 -8.71 3.18
C LEU A 526 -34.78 -7.82 1.94
N ARG A 527 -35.47 -6.66 1.89
CA ARG A 527 -35.26 -5.69 0.81
C ARG A 527 -33.87 -5.11 0.82
N ARG A 528 -33.37 -4.73 1.99
CA ARG A 528 -32.03 -4.18 2.13
C ARG A 528 -30.98 -5.20 1.73
N ALA A 529 -31.14 -6.45 2.18
CA ALA A 529 -30.31 -7.58 1.78
C ALA A 529 -30.32 -7.78 0.25
N TYR A 530 -31.50 -7.82 -0.37
CA TYR A 530 -31.65 -8.02 -1.82
C TYR A 530 -31.12 -6.84 -2.64
N THR A 531 -31.25 -5.62 -2.12
CA THR A 531 -30.69 -4.41 -2.76
C THR A 531 -29.17 -4.42 -2.71
N ALA A 532 -28.59 -4.89 -1.60
CA ALA A 532 -27.14 -5.03 -1.46
C ALA A 532 -26.58 -6.13 -2.36
N GLN A 533 -27.28 -7.26 -2.47
CA GLN A 533 -26.95 -8.36 -3.37
C GLN A 533 -28.23 -9.04 -3.88
N ALA A 534 -28.43 -9.04 -5.19
CA ALA A 534 -29.57 -9.66 -5.84
C ALA A 534 -29.41 -11.20 -5.91
N ASP A 535 -29.46 -11.85 -4.75
CA ASP A 535 -29.27 -13.29 -4.58
C ASP A 535 -30.62 -14.05 -4.69
N PRO A 536 -30.68 -15.22 -5.37
CA PRO A 536 -31.90 -16.02 -5.50
C PRO A 536 -32.55 -16.47 -4.20
N GLU A 537 -31.77 -16.70 -3.14
CA GLU A 537 -32.28 -17.22 -1.87
C GLU A 537 -32.89 -16.09 -1.05
N ILE A 538 -32.24 -14.93 -1.04
CA ILE A 538 -32.79 -13.71 -0.48
C ILE A 538 -34.09 -13.34 -1.22
N ALA A 539 -34.13 -13.49 -2.56
CA ALA A 539 -35.34 -13.30 -3.34
C ALA A 539 -36.45 -14.30 -2.98
N ALA A 540 -36.11 -15.57 -2.72
CA ALA A 540 -37.05 -16.58 -2.28
C ALA A 540 -37.68 -16.20 -0.93
N HIS A 541 -36.86 -15.85 0.07
CA HIS A 541 -37.31 -15.39 1.39
C HIS A 541 -38.14 -14.11 1.29
N LEU A 542 -37.66 -13.09 0.56
CA LEU A 542 -38.37 -11.82 0.38
C LEU A 542 -39.75 -12.05 -0.24
N GLY A 543 -39.84 -12.82 -1.32
CA GLY A 543 -41.12 -13.11 -1.93
C GLY A 543 -42.06 -13.92 -1.03
N GLU A 544 -41.55 -14.87 -0.23
CA GLU A 544 -42.37 -15.59 0.75
C GLU A 544 -42.95 -14.64 1.81
N VAL A 545 -42.14 -13.72 2.35
CA VAL A 545 -42.61 -12.72 3.31
C VAL A 545 -43.62 -11.76 2.68
N LEU A 546 -43.36 -11.25 1.48
CA LEU A 546 -44.27 -10.36 0.74
C LEU A 546 -45.60 -11.06 0.45
N TRP A 547 -45.57 -12.35 0.12
CA TRP A 547 -46.77 -13.15 -0.08
C TRP A 547 -47.63 -13.23 1.17
N GLN A 548 -47.01 -13.48 2.32
CA GLN A 548 -47.69 -13.54 3.62
C GLN A 548 -48.21 -12.17 4.08
N GLN A 549 -47.60 -11.07 3.64
CA GLN A 549 -48.13 -9.71 3.80
C GLN A 549 -49.32 -9.39 2.88
N GLY A 550 -49.69 -10.28 1.95
CA GLY A 550 -50.71 -10.03 0.94
C GLY A 550 -50.23 -9.21 -0.26
N LYS A 551 -48.94 -8.84 -0.33
CA LYS A 551 -48.31 -8.12 -1.45
C LYS A 551 -47.93 -9.08 -2.57
N ARG A 552 -48.90 -9.87 -3.05
CA ARG A 552 -48.67 -11.01 -3.96
C ARG A 552 -48.05 -10.60 -5.29
N ASP A 553 -48.48 -9.49 -5.88
CA ASP A 553 -47.93 -9.01 -7.15
C ASP A 553 -46.44 -8.67 -7.02
N GLU A 554 -46.03 -8.14 -5.87
CA GLU A 554 -44.63 -7.81 -5.63
C GLU A 554 -43.79 -9.08 -5.39
N ALA A 555 -44.31 -10.04 -4.63
CA ALA A 555 -43.66 -11.34 -4.43
C ALA A 555 -43.38 -12.05 -5.77
N VAL A 556 -44.39 -12.08 -6.66
CA VAL A 556 -44.25 -12.69 -7.99
C VAL A 556 -43.17 -11.99 -8.81
N ARG A 557 -43.16 -10.66 -8.83
CA ARG A 557 -42.12 -9.89 -9.54
C ARG A 557 -40.72 -10.16 -8.98
N THR A 558 -40.55 -10.18 -7.66
CA THR A 558 -39.25 -10.50 -7.04
C THR A 558 -38.73 -11.88 -7.49
N TRP A 559 -39.59 -12.89 -7.49
CA TRP A 559 -39.20 -14.23 -7.95
C TRP A 559 -38.90 -14.28 -9.45
N GLU A 560 -39.70 -13.61 -10.28
CA GLU A 560 -39.48 -13.56 -11.73
C GLU A 560 -38.18 -12.84 -12.10
N ASP A 561 -37.88 -11.73 -11.44
CA ASP A 561 -36.65 -10.97 -11.64
C ASP A 561 -35.42 -11.82 -11.28
N ALA A 562 -35.46 -12.50 -10.14
CA ALA A 562 -34.38 -13.38 -9.71
C ALA A 562 -34.25 -14.63 -10.61
N LEU A 563 -35.34 -15.21 -11.11
CA LEU A 563 -35.29 -16.33 -12.05
C LEU A 563 -34.79 -15.94 -13.43
N ARG A 564 -35.01 -14.70 -13.89
CA ARG A 564 -34.41 -14.20 -15.13
C ARG A 564 -32.88 -14.18 -15.05
N ALA A 565 -32.33 -13.85 -13.88
CA ALA A 565 -30.89 -13.88 -13.63
C ALA A 565 -30.37 -15.30 -13.33
N HIS A 566 -31.18 -16.15 -12.68
CA HIS A 566 -30.79 -17.48 -12.23
C HIS A 566 -31.86 -18.56 -12.55
N PRO A 567 -32.03 -18.94 -13.84
CA PRO A 567 -33.15 -19.79 -14.27
C PRO A 567 -33.19 -21.18 -13.62
N GLU A 568 -32.01 -21.73 -13.29
CA GLU A 568 -31.82 -23.08 -12.77
C GLU A 568 -31.80 -23.16 -11.23
N ASN A 569 -32.05 -22.06 -10.51
CA ASN A 569 -31.99 -22.09 -9.04
C ASN A 569 -33.14 -22.94 -8.45
N GLU A 570 -32.81 -24.05 -7.79
CA GLU A 570 -33.78 -25.02 -7.26
C GLU A 570 -34.65 -24.43 -6.13
N VAL A 571 -34.07 -23.66 -5.21
CA VAL A 571 -34.78 -23.06 -4.06
C VAL A 571 -35.85 -22.10 -4.54
N LEU A 572 -35.49 -21.22 -5.47
CA LEU A 572 -36.38 -20.22 -6.02
C LEU A 572 -37.49 -20.87 -6.87
N ASN A 573 -37.14 -21.87 -7.69
CA ASN A 573 -38.13 -22.63 -8.46
C ASN A 573 -39.14 -23.35 -7.56
N THR A 574 -38.66 -24.01 -6.49
CA THR A 574 -39.50 -24.72 -5.53
C THR A 574 -40.41 -23.76 -4.77
N THR A 575 -39.87 -22.64 -4.30
CA THR A 575 -40.62 -21.60 -3.57
C THR A 575 -41.74 -21.02 -4.43
N ARG A 576 -41.42 -20.63 -5.68
CA ARG A 576 -42.42 -20.12 -6.62
C ARG A 576 -43.53 -21.15 -6.89
N GLN A 577 -43.18 -22.42 -7.09
CA GLN A 577 -44.18 -23.48 -7.35
C GLN A 577 -45.10 -23.68 -6.14
N LYS A 578 -44.55 -23.72 -4.92
CA LYS A 578 -45.30 -23.83 -3.66
C LYS A 578 -46.39 -22.75 -3.56
N PHE A 579 -46.07 -21.50 -3.86
CA PHE A 579 -47.02 -20.38 -3.74
C PHE A 579 -47.92 -20.18 -4.95
N LYS A 580 -47.51 -20.63 -6.16
CA LYS A 580 -48.38 -20.62 -7.35
C LYS A 580 -49.54 -21.62 -7.23
N GLN A 581 -49.37 -22.72 -6.50
CA GLN A 581 -50.44 -23.69 -6.21
C GLN A 581 -51.40 -23.24 -5.09
N ALA A 582 -51.06 -22.17 -4.36
CA ALA A 582 -51.87 -21.59 -3.28
C ALA A 582 -52.82 -20.46 -3.77
N LEU A 583 -52.89 -20.26 -5.09
CA LEU A 583 -53.89 -19.46 -5.81
C LEU A 583 -55.05 -20.37 -6.21
#